data_AF-A0A535KH52-F1
#
_entry.id   AF-A0A535KH52-F1
#
_cell.length_a   1.000
_cell.length_b   1.000
_cell.length_c   1.000
_cell.angle_alpha   90.00
_cell.angle_beta   90.00
_cell.angle_gamma   90.00
#
_symmetry.space_group_name_H-M   'P 1'
#
loop_
_entity.id
_entity.type
_entity.pdbx_description
1 polymer ?
#
loop_
_entity_poly.entity_id
_entity_poly.type
_entity_poly.pdbx_seq_one_letter_code
_entity_poly.pdbx_strand_id
1 'polypeptide(L)'
;MPQQPATSTDRLINVIEVIQLGRKTGILTAERNVGSMLEHGMITFVNGRVIQASFGQHTGFPAFSVLKTWSTCRFTFTPSDTSQITQQITQPLASVTDEVSTQRGFVTDPTLHTPATANHTQNGLMAAGGQGMNSAWSMHSSPAAGGVPYPIRPYDEALAWIERMGLSRAHRRLFLLIDGYRILPELVRLMGRREDEVNALLRDLEGADLIRQT
;
A
#
# COMPACT_ATOMS: atom_id res chain seq x y z
N MET A 1 5.03 25.08 20.92
CA MET A 1 5.56 24.01 20.04
C MET A 1 6.09 24.68 18.77
N PRO A 2 7.40 24.65 18.49
CA PRO A 2 7.93 25.27 17.28
C PRO A 2 7.47 24.47 16.06
N GLN A 3 6.66 25.08 15.20
CA GLN A 3 6.25 24.49 13.92
C GLN A 3 7.46 24.52 12.99
N GLN A 4 7.96 23.36 12.58
CA GLN A 4 9.01 23.31 11.55
C GLN A 4 8.44 23.86 10.23
N PRO A 5 9.20 24.70 9.49
CA PRO A 5 8.71 25.30 8.27
C PRO A 5 8.45 24.24 7.21
N ALA A 6 7.26 24.27 6.61
CA ALA A 6 6.91 23.41 5.49
C ALA A 6 7.76 23.77 4.26
N THR A 7 8.34 22.77 3.63
CA THR A 7 9.18 22.91 2.43
C THR A 7 8.41 22.45 1.21
N SER A 8 8.49 23.18 0.10
CA SER A 8 7.87 22.77 -1.17
C SER A 8 8.78 21.82 -1.96
N THR A 9 8.19 20.84 -2.63
CA THR A 9 8.89 19.97 -3.58
C THR A 9 8.01 19.65 -4.78
N ASP A 10 8.61 19.45 -5.94
CA ASP A 10 7.90 19.06 -7.17
C ASP A 10 7.63 17.55 -7.23
N ARG A 11 8.34 16.75 -6.42
CA ARG A 11 8.23 15.29 -6.39
C ARG A 11 8.49 14.75 -4.98
N LEU A 12 7.45 14.24 -4.34
CA LEU A 12 7.56 13.69 -2.98
C LEU A 12 8.52 12.49 -2.91
N ILE A 13 8.61 11.70 -3.99
CA ILE A 13 9.52 10.55 -4.06
C ILE A 13 10.98 10.93 -3.81
N ASN A 14 11.44 12.09 -4.29
CA ASN A 14 12.82 12.53 -4.07
C ASN A 14 13.10 12.81 -2.59
N VAL A 15 12.12 13.38 -1.88
CA VAL A 15 12.21 13.63 -0.43
C VAL A 15 12.25 12.32 0.34
N ILE A 16 11.38 11.37 -0.03
CA ILE A 16 11.37 10.02 0.53
C ILE A 16 12.76 9.38 0.36
N GLU A 17 13.32 9.38 -0.85
CA GLU A 17 14.65 8.80 -1.14
C GLU A 17 15.77 9.44 -0.30
N VAL A 18 15.77 10.77 -0.15
CA VAL A 18 16.77 11.48 0.68
C VAL A 18 16.66 11.05 2.16
N ILE A 19 15.44 10.88 2.68
CA ILE A 19 15.21 10.39 4.05
C ILE A 19 15.70 8.95 4.21
N GLN A 20 15.41 8.09 3.24
CA GLN A 20 15.85 6.69 3.24
C GLN A 20 17.38 6.58 3.17
N LEU A 21 18.02 7.31 2.25
CA LEU A 21 19.47 7.34 2.09
C LEU A 21 20.17 7.91 3.32
N GLY A 22 19.60 8.96 3.91
CA GLY A 22 20.07 9.56 5.16
C GLY A 22 19.76 8.75 6.42
N ARG A 23 19.09 7.59 6.28
CA ARG A 23 18.70 6.71 7.39
C ARG A 23 17.95 7.42 8.51
N LYS A 24 17.16 8.43 8.18
CA LYS A 24 16.47 9.25 9.19
C LYS A 24 15.28 8.50 9.79
N THR A 25 15.01 8.78 11.06
CA THR A 25 13.85 8.29 11.82
C THR A 25 12.94 9.48 12.12
N GLY A 26 11.63 9.31 11.91
CA GLY A 26 10.66 10.38 12.10
C GLY A 26 9.43 10.25 11.21
N ILE A 27 8.60 11.29 11.22
CA ILE A 27 7.34 11.35 10.47
C ILE A 27 7.49 12.38 9.36
N LEU A 28 7.27 11.97 8.12
CA LEU A 28 7.10 12.84 6.96
C LEU A 28 5.62 13.09 6.76
N THR A 29 5.21 14.34 6.87
CA THR A 29 3.87 14.79 6.54
C THR A 29 3.94 15.54 5.22
N ALA A 30 3.05 15.23 4.29
CA ALA A 30 2.94 15.88 3.00
C ALA A 30 1.51 16.36 2.76
N GLU A 31 1.37 17.53 2.16
CA GLU A 31 0.09 18.12 1.79
C GLU A 31 0.17 18.60 0.35
N ARG A 32 -0.89 18.36 -0.43
CA ARG A 32 -1.03 18.91 -1.78
C ARG A 32 -2.44 19.42 -1.99
N ASN A 33 -2.57 20.46 -2.81
CA ASN A 33 -3.86 20.97 -3.24
C ASN A 33 -4.18 20.37 -4.60
N VAL A 34 -5.30 19.64 -4.69
CA VAL A 34 -5.82 19.11 -5.96
C VAL A 34 -7.20 19.71 -6.17
N GLY A 35 -7.30 20.71 -7.04
CA GLY A 35 -8.52 21.49 -7.22
C GLY A 35 -8.88 22.23 -5.92
N SER A 36 -10.03 21.89 -5.34
CA SER A 36 -10.52 22.45 -4.07
C SER A 36 -10.26 21.57 -2.84
N MET A 37 -9.68 20.38 -3.03
CA MET A 37 -9.41 19.44 -1.94
C MET A 37 -7.96 19.53 -1.51
N LEU A 38 -7.75 19.73 -0.20
CA LEU A 38 -6.46 19.57 0.45
C LEU A 38 -6.28 18.08 0.76
N GLU A 39 -5.36 17.45 0.05
CA GLU A 39 -4.97 16.07 0.30
C GLU A 39 -3.80 16.04 1.27
N HIS A 40 -3.91 15.19 2.29
CA HIS A 40 -2.90 15.03 3.33
C HIS A 40 -2.41 13.58 3.39
N GLY A 41 -1.09 13.42 3.42
CA GLY A 41 -0.40 12.14 3.50
C GLY A 41 0.65 12.11 4.61
N MET A 42 0.86 10.94 5.18
CA MET A 42 1.83 10.74 6.25
C MET A 42 2.65 9.47 6.00
N ILE A 43 3.95 9.52 6.29
CA ILE A 43 4.87 8.40 6.17
C ILE A 43 5.76 8.35 7.40
N THR A 44 5.77 7.22 8.11
CA THR A 44 6.61 7.00 9.28
C THR A 44 7.86 6.22 8.89
N PHE A 45 9.01 6.75 9.28
CA PHE A 45 10.33 6.21 9.00
C PHE A 45 11.03 5.75 10.28
N VAL A 46 11.70 4.61 10.22
CA VAL A 46 12.64 4.12 11.24
C VAL A 46 13.93 3.71 10.56
N ASN A 47 15.04 4.38 10.91
CA ASN A 47 16.37 4.13 10.33
C ASN A 47 16.37 4.16 8.79
N GLY A 48 15.62 5.11 8.20
CA GLY A 48 15.43 5.22 6.75
C GLY A 48 14.53 4.16 6.12
N ARG A 49 13.89 3.28 6.90
CA ARG A 49 12.90 2.32 6.39
C ARG A 49 11.50 2.86 6.64
N VAL A 50 10.63 2.80 5.64
CA VAL A 50 9.20 3.11 5.80
C VAL A 50 8.55 1.97 6.55
N ILE A 51 7.95 2.27 7.71
CA ILE A 51 7.22 1.29 8.52
C ILE A 51 5.70 1.45 8.41
N GLN A 52 5.23 2.64 8.04
CA GLN A 52 3.81 2.95 7.87
C GLN A 52 3.64 4.11 6.90
N ALA A 53 2.54 4.10 6.16
CA ALA A 53 2.07 5.24 5.40
C ALA A 53 0.55 5.35 5.50
N SER A 54 0.02 6.56 5.40
CA SER A 54 -1.43 6.80 5.36
C SER A 54 -1.75 7.97 4.44
N PHE A 55 -2.87 7.86 3.74
CA PHE A 55 -3.39 8.86 2.82
C PHE A 55 -4.92 8.72 2.75
N GLY A 56 -5.66 9.70 3.25
CA GLY A 56 -7.11 9.64 3.33
C GLY A 56 -7.58 8.38 4.08
N GLN A 57 -8.32 7.51 3.38
CA GLN A 57 -8.80 6.22 3.90
C GLN A 57 -7.83 5.05 3.65
N HIS A 58 -6.75 5.28 2.91
CA HIS A 58 -5.75 4.26 2.62
C HIS A 58 -4.66 4.26 3.69
N THR A 59 -4.21 3.06 4.07
CA THR A 59 -3.08 2.85 4.97
C THR A 59 -2.13 1.79 4.41
N GLY A 60 -0.88 1.79 4.86
CA GLY A 60 0.14 0.84 4.44
C GLY A 60 0.60 1.06 2.99
N PHE A 61 0.77 -0.04 2.26
CA PHE A 61 1.33 -0.03 0.91
C PHE A 61 0.50 0.75 -0.13
N PRO A 62 -0.85 0.62 -0.20
CA PRO A 62 -1.65 1.39 -1.14
C PRO A 62 -1.49 2.90 -0.94
N ALA A 63 -1.46 3.37 0.31
CA ALA A 63 -1.21 4.77 0.63
C ALA A 63 0.19 5.21 0.19
N PHE A 64 1.20 4.40 0.49
CA PHE A 64 2.57 4.70 0.10
C PHE A 64 2.72 4.81 -1.42
N SER A 65 2.14 3.88 -2.19
CA SER A 65 2.19 3.89 -3.65
C SER A 65 1.60 5.18 -4.23
N VAL A 66 0.45 5.63 -3.70
CA VAL A 66 -0.17 6.90 -4.11
C VAL A 66 0.74 8.08 -3.76
N LEU A 67 1.27 8.14 -2.53
CA LEU A 67 2.14 9.23 -2.10
C LEU A 67 3.42 9.34 -2.94
N LYS A 68 3.99 8.23 -3.43
CA LYS A 68 5.14 8.27 -4.34
C LYS A 68 4.84 8.96 -5.67
N THR A 69 3.58 8.94 -6.11
CA THR A 69 3.14 9.62 -7.34
C THR A 69 2.84 11.10 -7.13
N TRP A 70 2.92 11.61 -5.90
CA TRP A 70 2.63 13.00 -5.62
C TRP A 70 3.70 13.93 -6.21
N SER A 71 3.24 14.80 -7.10
CA SER A 71 3.95 15.97 -7.56
C SER A 71 3.74 17.16 -6.62
N THR A 72 4.22 18.35 -7.00
CA THR A 72 4.05 19.67 -6.37
C THR A 72 3.26 19.64 -5.07
N CYS A 73 3.98 19.38 -3.98
CA CYS A 73 3.43 19.26 -2.64
C CYS A 73 4.30 20.03 -1.64
N ARG A 74 3.73 20.33 -0.47
CA ARG A 74 4.47 20.82 0.68
C ARG A 74 4.67 19.67 1.64
N PHE A 75 5.81 19.66 2.32
CA PHE A 75 6.10 18.62 3.29
C PHE A 75 6.78 19.18 4.53
N THR A 76 6.64 18.46 5.63
CA THR A 76 7.36 18.66 6.89
C THR A 76 7.90 17.31 7.34
N PHE A 77 9.14 17.27 7.81
CA PHE A 77 9.72 16.08 8.41
C PHE A 77 10.02 16.35 9.87
N THR A 78 9.29 15.70 10.76
CA THR A 78 9.48 15.78 12.21
C THR A 78 10.36 14.61 12.65
N PRO A 79 11.65 14.85 13.01
CA PRO A 79 12.51 13.81 13.54
C PRO A 79 11.90 13.26 14.83
N SER A 80 12.01 11.96 15.04
CA SER A 80 11.57 11.32 16.28
C SER A 80 12.56 10.24 16.66
N ASP A 81 12.72 10.02 17.96
CA ASP A 81 13.50 8.89 18.45
C ASP A 81 12.68 7.60 18.27
N THR A 82 13.36 6.50 17.91
CA THR A 82 12.72 5.20 17.66
C THR A 82 11.80 4.76 18.82
N SER A 83 12.18 5.09 20.06
CA SER A 83 11.41 4.79 21.28
C SER A 83 10.04 5.47 21.34
N GLN A 84 9.87 6.65 20.73
CA GLN A 84 8.60 7.37 20.71
C GLN A 84 7.64 6.82 19.65
N ILE A 85 8.18 6.37 18.51
CA ILE A 85 7.39 5.82 17.42
C ILE A 85 6.71 4.51 17.85
N THR A 86 7.41 3.64 18.58
CA THR A 86 6.84 2.38 19.10
C THR A 86 5.67 2.63 20.08
N GLN A 87 5.71 3.72 20.85
CA GLN A 87 4.64 4.06 21.80
C GLN A 87 3.38 4.60 21.14
N GLN A 88 3.49 5.29 20.00
CA GLN A 88 2.31 5.78 19.25
C GLN A 88 1.60 4.67 18.47
N ILE A 89 2.32 3.64 18.03
CA ILE A 89 1.73 2.53 17.26
C ILE A 89 1.00 1.53 18.19
N THR A 90 1.33 1.50 19.48
CA THR A 90 0.81 0.52 20.46
C THR A 90 -0.31 1.07 21.34
N GLN A 91 -0.98 2.17 20.98
CA GLN A 91 -2.17 2.60 21.73
C GLN A 91 -3.39 1.76 21.31
N PRO A 92 -3.96 0.95 22.23
CA PRO A 92 -5.24 0.32 21.99
C PRO A 92 -6.29 1.41 21.84
N LEU A 93 -7.08 1.31 20.76
CA LEU A 93 -8.25 2.12 20.47
C LEU A 93 -9.25 1.96 21.63
N ALA A 94 -9.13 2.81 22.66
CA ALA A 94 -10.10 2.85 23.74
C ALA A 94 -11.40 3.42 23.17
N SER A 95 -12.39 2.54 23.14
CA SER A 95 -13.82 2.71 22.88
C SER A 95 -14.30 4.16 22.69
N VAL A 96 -14.78 4.44 21.48
CA VAL A 96 -15.77 5.49 21.24
C VAL A 96 -17.01 5.08 22.03
N THR A 97 -17.21 5.68 23.20
CA THR A 97 -18.44 5.54 23.95
C THR A 97 -19.53 6.27 23.19
N ASP A 98 -20.48 5.51 22.67
CA ASP A 98 -21.79 5.97 22.21
C ASP A 98 -22.42 6.93 23.22
N GLU A 99 -22.42 8.23 22.92
CA GLU A 99 -23.42 9.15 23.46
C GLU A 99 -24.58 9.23 22.48
N VAL A 100 -25.54 8.32 22.67
CA VAL A 100 -26.91 8.42 22.18
C VAL A 100 -27.53 9.67 22.80
N SER A 101 -27.52 10.78 22.06
CA SER A 101 -28.38 11.93 22.36
C SER A 101 -29.60 11.91 21.44
N THR A 102 -30.73 11.69 22.10
CA THR A 102 -32.08 11.58 21.57
C THR A 102 -32.58 12.96 21.15
N GLN A 103 -32.94 13.14 19.87
CA GLN A 103 -33.89 14.20 19.49
C GLN A 103 -34.93 13.67 18.50
N ARG A 104 -36.14 13.48 19.05
CA ARG A 104 -37.42 13.32 18.35
C ARG A 104 -37.89 14.66 17.78
N GLY A 105 -38.55 14.61 16.62
CA GLY A 105 -39.41 15.66 16.07
C GLY A 105 -39.69 15.41 14.58
N PHE A 106 -40.56 14.47 14.19
CA PHE A 106 -42.02 14.60 13.96
C PHE A 106 -42.45 15.28 12.63
N VAL A 107 -43.23 14.50 11.84
CA VAL A 107 -44.24 14.80 10.78
C VAL A 107 -43.81 15.60 9.52
N THR A 108 -44.25 15.32 8.28
CA THR A 108 -45.49 14.72 7.73
C THR A 108 -45.31 14.34 6.24
N ASP A 109 -45.75 13.13 5.87
CA ASP A 109 -46.56 12.74 4.68
C ASP A 109 -46.05 13.05 3.22
N PRO A 110 -46.67 12.50 2.15
CA PRO A 110 -46.04 11.54 1.23
C PRO A 110 -46.22 12.00 -0.25
N THR A 111 -46.25 11.03 -1.16
CA THR A 111 -46.89 11.08 -2.51
C THR A 111 -45.94 11.25 -3.71
N LEU A 112 -45.62 10.09 -4.31
CA LEU A 112 -45.80 9.76 -5.73
C LEU A 112 -45.00 10.52 -6.82
N HIS A 113 -44.11 9.80 -7.51
CA HIS A 113 -44.27 9.40 -8.93
C HIS A 113 -43.00 8.76 -9.52
N THR A 114 -43.13 7.50 -9.95
CA THR A 114 -42.42 6.91 -11.11
C THR A 114 -43.08 7.45 -12.40
N PRO A 115 -42.44 7.45 -13.60
CA PRO A 115 -42.06 6.22 -14.31
C PRO A 115 -40.79 6.27 -15.21
N ALA A 116 -40.38 5.07 -15.62
CA ALA A 116 -39.67 4.62 -16.83
C ALA A 116 -39.46 5.65 -17.97
N THR A 117 -38.44 5.59 -18.83
CA THR A 117 -38.04 4.52 -19.78
C THR A 117 -36.82 5.10 -20.55
N ALA A 118 -35.80 4.36 -21.00
CA ALA A 118 -35.77 3.83 -22.36
C ALA A 118 -34.45 3.08 -22.61
N ASN A 119 -34.58 1.78 -22.87
CA ASN A 119 -33.61 0.94 -23.58
C ASN A 119 -34.06 0.83 -25.04
N HIS A 120 -33.27 1.35 -25.98
CA HIS A 120 -33.29 1.07 -27.42
C HIS A 120 -32.07 1.82 -28.01
N THR A 121 -31.21 1.33 -28.91
CA THR A 121 -31.47 0.54 -30.14
C THR A 121 -30.12 0.04 -30.72
N GLN A 122 -30.02 -1.26 -31.02
CA GLN A 122 -29.71 -1.85 -32.34
C GLN A 122 -28.37 -1.59 -33.10
N ASN A 123 -27.61 -2.69 -33.22
CA ASN A 123 -26.96 -3.32 -34.40
C ASN A 123 -26.47 -2.54 -35.65
N GLY A 124 -25.30 -3.00 -36.14
CA GLY A 124 -24.94 -3.12 -37.58
C GLY A 124 -23.53 -2.59 -37.90
N LEU A 125 -22.46 -3.40 -37.97
CA LEU A 125 -21.92 -4.22 -39.09
C LEU A 125 -21.46 -3.47 -40.37
N MET A 126 -20.28 -3.91 -40.85
CA MET A 126 -19.54 -3.63 -42.10
C MET A 126 -18.43 -2.56 -41.97
N ALA A 127 -17.25 -2.65 -42.61
CA ALA A 127 -16.44 -3.71 -43.20
C ALA A 127 -15.07 -3.09 -43.59
N ALA A 128 -14.05 -3.93 -43.69
CA ALA A 128 -12.92 -3.86 -44.62
C ALA A 128 -11.87 -2.71 -44.55
N GLY A 129 -10.61 -3.15 -44.41
CA GLY A 129 -9.52 -2.70 -45.30
C GLY A 129 -8.46 -1.80 -44.70
N GLY A 130 -7.25 -2.32 -44.51
CA GLY A 130 -6.07 -1.49 -44.26
C GLY A 130 -4.87 -2.23 -43.68
N GLN A 131 -4.16 -3.00 -44.50
CA GLN A 131 -2.79 -3.41 -44.23
C GLN A 131 -1.89 -2.17 -44.13
N GLY A 132 -1.02 -2.13 -43.12
CA GLY A 132 -0.01 -1.09 -42.95
C GLY A 132 1.04 -1.55 -41.96
N MET A 133 2.07 -2.20 -42.48
CA MET A 133 3.28 -2.64 -41.80
C MET A 133 3.86 -1.54 -40.94
N ASN A 134 4.24 -1.85 -39.70
CA ASN A 134 5.35 -1.23 -38.98
C ASN A 134 5.76 -2.15 -37.82
N SER A 135 6.86 -2.88 -38.05
CA SER A 135 7.64 -3.59 -37.07
C SER A 135 8.10 -2.65 -35.96
N ALA A 136 8.17 -3.15 -34.72
CA ALA A 136 9.43 -3.31 -33.98
C ALA A 136 9.16 -3.34 -32.44
N TRP A 137 9.54 -4.45 -31.80
CA TRP A 137 9.69 -4.64 -30.34
C TRP A 137 8.42 -4.50 -29.49
N SER A 138 7.51 -5.47 -29.58
CA SER A 138 6.60 -5.80 -28.48
C SER A 138 6.88 -7.22 -28.03
N MET A 139 8.06 -7.44 -27.46
CA MET A 139 8.34 -8.65 -26.71
C MET A 139 7.77 -8.49 -25.30
N HIS A 140 6.74 -9.29 -25.02
CA HIS A 140 6.48 -9.99 -23.76
C HIS A 140 6.83 -9.18 -22.49
N SER A 141 5.87 -8.70 -21.73
CA SER A 141 5.24 -9.57 -20.73
C SER A 141 3.85 -9.04 -20.35
N SER A 142 2.81 -9.82 -20.65
CA SER A 142 1.63 -9.81 -19.79
C SER A 142 2.08 -10.24 -18.40
N PRO A 143 1.78 -9.51 -17.32
CA PRO A 143 1.95 -10.03 -15.97
C PRO A 143 0.89 -11.11 -15.77
N ALA A 144 1.26 -12.34 -16.11
CA ALA A 144 0.56 -13.52 -15.64
C ALA A 144 0.60 -13.48 -14.11
N ALA A 145 -0.57 -13.32 -13.49
CA ALA A 145 -1.02 -13.85 -12.20
C ALA A 145 0.03 -14.46 -11.24
N GLY A 146 1.12 -13.73 -10.97
CA GLY A 146 2.22 -14.13 -10.10
C GLY A 146 2.22 -13.18 -8.92
N GLY A 147 1.32 -13.45 -7.98
CA GLY A 147 1.06 -12.58 -6.85
C GLY A 147 2.31 -12.22 -6.08
N VAL A 148 2.52 -10.92 -5.91
CA VAL A 148 3.64 -10.41 -5.09
C VAL A 148 3.34 -10.79 -3.64
N PRO A 149 4.15 -11.66 -2.99
CA PRO A 149 3.89 -12.03 -1.62
C PRO A 149 4.15 -10.83 -0.71
N TYR A 150 3.28 -10.59 0.26
CA TYR A 150 3.49 -9.56 1.29
C TYR A 150 3.41 -10.16 2.69
N PRO A 151 4.24 -9.67 3.63
CA PRO A 151 4.21 -10.10 5.01
C PRO A 151 2.96 -9.54 5.70
N ILE A 152 2.19 -10.41 6.35
CA ILE A 152 0.97 -10.04 7.09
C ILE A 152 1.34 -9.64 8.53
N ARG A 153 2.42 -10.21 9.06
CA ARG A 153 2.84 -10.06 10.46
C ARG A 153 4.12 -9.22 10.61
N PRO A 154 4.25 -8.50 11.74
CA PRO A 154 5.49 -7.81 12.08
C PRO A 154 6.64 -8.82 12.20
N TYR A 155 7.83 -8.40 11.78
CA TYR A 155 8.99 -9.27 11.59
C TYR A 155 9.36 -10.08 12.84
N ASP A 156 9.35 -9.46 14.03
CA ASP A 156 9.72 -10.12 15.29
C ASP A 156 8.76 -11.24 15.68
N GLU A 157 7.45 -11.03 15.48
CA GLU A 157 6.45 -12.07 15.73
C GLU A 157 6.52 -13.18 14.68
N ALA A 158 6.74 -12.83 13.42
CA ALA A 158 6.88 -13.80 12.34
C ALA A 158 8.09 -14.73 12.55
N LEU A 159 9.24 -14.18 12.96
CA LEU A 159 10.44 -14.96 13.26
C LEU A 159 10.24 -15.94 14.43
N ALA A 160 9.54 -15.50 15.48
CA ALA A 160 9.18 -16.35 16.62
C ALA A 160 8.18 -17.45 16.22
N TRP A 161 7.22 -17.14 15.34
CA TRP A 161 6.28 -18.13 14.81
C TRP A 161 6.95 -19.15 13.90
N ILE A 162 7.89 -18.73 13.05
CA ILE A 162 8.70 -19.63 12.21
C ILE A 162 9.53 -20.58 13.08
N GLU A 163 10.08 -20.11 14.20
CA GLU A 163 10.78 -20.95 15.17
C GLU A 163 9.87 -21.98 15.83
N ARG A 164 8.70 -21.52 16.28
CA ARG A 164 7.72 -22.32 17.00
C ARG A 164 7.07 -23.40 16.12
N MET A 165 6.95 -23.14 14.82
CA MET A 165 6.46 -24.09 13.82
C MET A 165 7.54 -25.06 13.31
N GLY A 166 8.80 -24.93 13.77
CA GLY A 166 9.91 -25.76 13.32
C GLY A 166 10.31 -25.52 11.86
N LEU A 167 9.92 -24.38 11.29
CA LEU A 167 10.18 -24.04 9.90
C LEU A 167 11.69 -23.78 9.68
N SER A 168 12.20 -24.29 8.56
CA SER A 168 13.65 -24.34 8.30
C SER A 168 14.28 -22.95 8.11
N ARG A 169 15.62 -22.86 8.20
CA ARG A 169 16.37 -21.63 7.89
C ARG A 169 16.06 -21.06 6.51
N ALA A 170 15.64 -21.89 5.56
CA ALA A 170 15.23 -21.44 4.22
C ALA A 170 13.94 -20.60 4.28
N HIS A 171 12.97 -20.97 5.12
CA HIS A 171 11.75 -20.20 5.35
C HIS A 171 12.05 -18.84 5.97
N ARG A 172 12.94 -18.81 6.99
CA ARG A 172 13.41 -17.54 7.58
C ARG A 172 14.02 -16.64 6.52
N ARG A 173 14.97 -17.15 5.74
CA ARG A 173 15.63 -16.38 4.70
C ARG A 173 14.66 -15.89 3.63
N LEU A 174 13.72 -16.72 3.21
CA LEU A 174 12.70 -16.35 2.25
C LEU A 174 11.77 -15.26 2.82
N PHE A 175 11.32 -15.40 4.05
CA PHE A 175 10.52 -14.38 4.74
C PHE A 175 11.26 -13.03 4.84
N LEU A 176 12.56 -13.05 5.17
CA LEU A 176 13.39 -11.85 5.20
C LEU A 176 13.57 -11.17 3.82
N LEU A 177 13.39 -11.93 2.73
CA LEU A 177 13.47 -11.42 1.36
C LEU A 177 12.11 -10.91 0.86
N ILE A 178 11.01 -11.33 1.48
CA ILE A 178 9.65 -10.89 1.15
C ILE A 178 9.44 -9.49 1.76
N ASP A 179 9.66 -8.48 0.94
CA ASP A 179 9.50 -7.06 1.25
C ASP A 179 8.23 -6.45 0.61
N GLY A 180 7.43 -7.27 -0.09
CA GLY A 180 6.26 -6.82 -0.85
C GLY A 180 6.58 -6.21 -2.21
N TYR A 181 7.83 -6.29 -2.69
CA TYR A 181 8.26 -5.76 -3.99
C TYR A 181 8.80 -6.84 -4.94
N ARG A 182 9.01 -8.06 -4.45
CA ARG A 182 9.69 -9.13 -5.22
C ARG A 182 8.73 -10.14 -5.80
N ILE A 183 8.91 -10.39 -7.08
CA ILE A 183 8.20 -11.43 -7.83
C ILE A 183 8.89 -12.79 -7.65
N LEU A 184 8.14 -13.88 -7.79
CA LEU A 184 8.62 -15.26 -7.65
C LEU A 184 9.98 -15.53 -8.34
N PRO A 185 10.18 -15.21 -9.65
CA PRO A 185 11.46 -15.47 -10.31
C PRO A 185 12.64 -14.69 -9.71
N GLU A 186 12.38 -13.54 -9.07
CA GLU A 186 13.41 -12.79 -8.37
C GLU A 186 13.79 -13.45 -7.04
N LEU A 187 12.80 -13.97 -6.29
CA LEU A 187 13.02 -14.74 -5.06
C LEU A 187 13.80 -16.02 -5.33
N VAL A 188 13.50 -16.72 -6.42
CA VAL A 188 14.24 -17.90 -6.91
C VAL A 188 15.72 -17.57 -7.11
N ARG A 189 16.00 -16.45 -7.80
CA ARG A 189 17.37 -16.01 -8.08
C ARG A 189 18.13 -15.59 -6.81
N LEU A 190 17.45 -14.96 -5.84
CA LEU A 190 18.05 -14.51 -4.58
C LEU A 190 18.26 -15.65 -3.57
N MET A 191 17.40 -16.66 -3.61
CA MET A 191 17.53 -17.87 -2.81
C MET A 191 18.55 -18.85 -3.39
N GLY A 192 18.86 -18.75 -4.69
CA GLY A 192 19.73 -19.70 -5.40
C GLY A 192 19.13 -21.11 -5.41
N ARG A 193 17.81 -21.22 -5.45
CA ARG A 193 17.06 -22.48 -5.41
C ARG A 193 16.18 -22.62 -6.65
N ARG A 194 15.60 -23.81 -6.83
CA ARG A 194 14.63 -24.07 -7.90
C ARG A 194 13.30 -23.39 -7.60
N GLU A 195 12.57 -23.04 -8.66
CA GLU A 195 11.26 -22.39 -8.55
C GLU A 195 10.27 -23.22 -7.73
N ASP A 196 10.21 -24.52 -7.96
CA ASP A 196 9.32 -25.44 -7.24
C ASP A 196 9.59 -25.46 -5.72
N GLU A 197 10.87 -25.39 -5.33
CA GLU A 197 11.27 -25.34 -3.92
C GLU A 197 10.86 -24.01 -3.29
N VAL A 198 11.07 -22.90 -3.98
CA VAL A 198 10.65 -21.58 -3.47
C VAL A 198 9.13 -21.50 -3.39
N ASN A 199 8.41 -22.09 -4.34
CA ASN A 199 6.96 -22.13 -4.33
C ASN A 199 6.41 -22.98 -3.18
N ALA A 200 7.05 -24.13 -2.88
CA ALA A 200 6.73 -24.94 -1.70
C ALA A 200 6.96 -24.14 -0.39
N LEU A 201 8.10 -23.47 -0.26
CA LEU A 201 8.40 -22.62 0.91
C LEU A 201 7.40 -21.45 1.05
N LEU A 202 6.95 -20.87 -0.06
CA LEU A 202 5.92 -19.81 -0.05
C LEU A 202 4.56 -20.36 0.42
N ARG A 203 4.16 -21.54 -0.04
CA ARG A 203 2.94 -22.20 0.43
C ARG A 203 3.00 -22.56 1.91
N ASP A 204 4.15 -22.99 2.40
CA ASP A 204 4.36 -23.28 3.82
C ASP A 204 4.27 -22.00 4.68
N LEU A 205 4.80 -20.88 4.18
CA LEU A 205 4.67 -19.56 4.83
C LEU A 205 3.23 -19.01 4.77
N GLU A 206 2.50 -19.28 3.69
CA GLU A 206 1.10 -18.89 3.53
C GLU A 206 0.19 -19.73 4.45
N GLY A 207 0.40 -21.04 4.52
CA GLY A 207 -0.29 -21.93 5.46
C GLY A 207 0.01 -21.60 6.94
N ALA A 208 1.14 -20.95 7.20
CA ALA A 208 1.52 -20.41 8.50
C ALA A 208 0.89 -19.04 8.82
N ASP A 209 0.10 -18.46 7.90
CA ASP A 209 -0.51 -17.13 8.03
C ASP A 209 0.53 -16.01 8.24
N LEU A 210 1.72 -16.19 7.64
CA LEU A 210 2.85 -15.25 7.71
C LEU A 210 2.89 -14.33 6.49
N ILE A 211 2.51 -14.86 5.33
CA ILE A 211 2.49 -14.15 4.04
C ILE A 211 1.18 -14.41 3.30
N ARG A 212 0.76 -13.48 2.44
CA ARG A 212 -0.37 -13.69 1.52
C ARG A 212 0.09 -13.48 0.07
N GLN A 213 -0.31 -14.37 -0.83
CA GLN A 213 -0.15 -14.19 -2.27
C GLN A 213 -1.48 -13.66 -2.84
N THR A 214 -1.46 -12.63 -3.70
CA THR A 214 -2.65 -12.04 -4.36
C THR A 214 -2.63 -12.21 -5.86
#